data_AF-A0A850TSR9-F1
#
_entry.id   AF-A0A850TSR9-F1
#
_cell.length_a   1.000
_cell.length_b   1.000
_cell.length_c   1.000
_cell.angle_alpha   90.00
_cell.angle_beta   90.00
_cell.angle_gamma   90.00
#
_symmetry.space_group_name_H-M   'P 1'
#
loop_
_entity.id
_entity.type
_entity.pdbx_description
1 polymer ?
#
loop_
_entity_poly.entity_id
_entity_poly.type
_entity_poly.pdbx_seq_one_letter_code
_entity_poly.pdbx_strand_id
1 'polypeptide(L)'
;MPFSEAVLQPSPSKRQKGSVPGEPTARLRFTKLSENASAPSRGSARAAGYDLYSAYDCVIPPMEKAVVKTDIQIALPSGCYGRVAPRSGLAAKHFIDVGGKIFD
;
A
#
# COMPACT_ATOMS: atom_id res chain seq x y z
N MET A 1 -16.63 -57.20 24.74
CA MET A 1 -15.31 -56.55 24.53
C MET A 1 -14.79 -56.97 23.17
N PRO A 2 -14.15 -56.13 22.32
CA PRO A 2 -13.84 -54.69 22.38
C PRO A 2 -14.44 -53.90 21.18
N PHE A 3 -14.88 -52.64 21.34
CA PHE A 3 -14.15 -51.38 21.12
C PHE A 3 -13.75 -51.10 19.66
N SER A 4 -14.41 -50.13 19.01
CA SER A 4 -13.76 -49.26 18.02
C SER A 4 -14.45 -47.89 18.00
N GLU A 5 -13.62 -46.86 18.18
CA GLU A 5 -13.93 -45.47 18.46
C GLU A 5 -14.83 -44.78 17.45
N ALA A 6 -15.75 -43.96 17.97
CA ALA A 6 -16.36 -42.88 17.22
C ALA A 6 -15.27 -41.86 16.86
N VAL A 7 -14.88 -41.82 15.59
CA VAL A 7 -13.93 -40.85 15.04
C VAL A 7 -14.60 -39.47 15.04
N LEU A 8 -14.11 -38.58 15.92
CA LEU A 8 -14.34 -37.14 15.85
C LEU A 8 -13.89 -36.62 14.48
N GLN A 9 -14.81 -36.06 13.70
CA GLN A 9 -14.47 -35.27 12.52
C GLN A 9 -14.06 -33.85 12.95
N PRO A 10 -12.84 -33.37 12.64
CA PRO A 10 -12.51 -31.97 12.83
C PRO A 10 -13.17 -31.09 11.75
N SER A 11 -13.69 -29.95 12.21
CA SER A 11 -14.28 -28.85 11.44
C SER A 11 -13.40 -28.42 10.25
N PRO A 12 -13.99 -27.87 9.16
CA PRO A 12 -13.25 -27.54 7.96
C PRO A 12 -12.20 -26.46 8.26
N SER A 13 -10.96 -26.93 8.36
CA SER A 13 -9.80 -26.07 8.53
C SER A 13 -9.76 -25.05 7.40
N LYS A 14 -9.75 -23.79 7.82
CA LYS A 14 -9.54 -22.57 7.05
C LYS A 14 -8.46 -22.83 5.99
N ARG A 15 -8.91 -22.97 4.73
CA ARG A 15 -8.04 -23.19 3.56
C ARG A 15 -7.03 -22.04 3.49
N GLN A 16 -5.84 -22.28 4.02
CA GLN A 16 -4.70 -21.39 3.87
C GLN A 16 -4.39 -21.41 2.37
N LYS A 17 -4.73 -20.31 1.68
CA LYS A 17 -4.45 -20.17 0.25
C LYS A 17 -2.93 -20.09 0.11
N GLY A 18 -2.31 -21.24 -0.11
CA GLY A 18 -0.90 -21.35 -0.45
C GLY A 18 -0.61 -20.42 -1.61
N SER A 19 0.44 -19.62 -1.46
CA SER A 19 1.01 -18.82 -2.54
C SER A 19 1.36 -19.74 -3.70
N VAL A 20 0.72 -19.54 -4.84
CA VAL A 20 1.03 -20.25 -6.09
C VAL A 20 2.46 -19.85 -6.51
N PRO A 21 3.40 -20.78 -6.70
CA PRO A 21 4.73 -20.45 -7.21
C PRO A 21 4.62 -20.21 -8.72
N GLY A 22 4.68 -18.94 -9.14
CA GLY A 22 4.63 -18.59 -10.56
C GLY A 22 4.04 -17.21 -10.89
N GLU A 23 3.38 -16.55 -9.95
CA GLU A 23 2.97 -15.15 -10.15
C GLU A 23 4.21 -14.25 -10.01
N PRO A 24 4.55 -13.40 -11.00
CA PRO A 24 5.62 -12.43 -10.85
C PRO A 24 5.25 -11.54 -9.67
N THR A 25 5.96 -11.72 -8.54
CA THR A 25 5.80 -10.83 -7.40
C THR A 25 6.33 -9.48 -7.86
N ALA A 26 5.45 -8.61 -8.36
CA ALA A 26 5.82 -7.28 -8.82
C ALA A 26 6.38 -6.50 -7.61
N ARG A 27 7.71 -6.54 -7.46
CA ARG A 27 8.43 -5.85 -6.40
C ARG A 27 8.63 -4.41 -6.84
N LEU A 28 7.93 -3.50 -6.18
CA LEU A 28 8.12 -2.07 -6.38
C LEU A 28 9.48 -1.67 -5.80
N ARG A 29 10.36 -1.13 -6.64
CA ARG A 29 11.68 -0.63 -6.20
C ARG A 29 11.57 0.86 -5.95
N PHE A 30 12.23 1.34 -4.90
CA PHE A 30 12.29 2.76 -4.59
C PHE A 30 13.68 3.14 -4.08
N THR A 31 14.03 4.41 -4.27
CA THR A 31 15.26 5.02 -3.76
C THR A 31 14.90 6.29 -3.01
N LYS A 32 15.52 6.51 -1.86
CA LYS A 32 15.44 7.76 -1.11
C LYS A 32 16.47 8.74 -1.65
N LEU A 33 16.05 9.95 -1.97
CA LEU A 33 16.92 11.01 -2.50
C LEU A 33 17.51 11.89 -1.39
N SER A 34 16.89 11.89 -0.21
CA SER A 34 17.25 12.73 0.93
C SER A 34 17.13 11.93 2.23
N GLU A 35 17.82 12.38 3.27
CA GLU A 35 17.69 11.83 4.64
C GLU A 35 16.29 12.06 5.20
N ASN A 36 15.60 13.11 4.76
CA ASN A 36 14.22 13.41 5.16
C ASN A 36 13.19 12.48 4.50
N ALA A 37 13.60 11.68 3.50
CA ALA A 37 12.69 10.79 2.80
C ALA A 37 12.33 9.57 3.66
N SER A 38 11.04 9.33 3.80
CA SER A 38 10.51 8.16 4.50
C SER A 38 10.19 7.01 3.54
N ALA A 39 10.42 5.79 3.99
CA ALA A 39 10.17 4.61 3.17
C ALA A 39 8.65 4.40 3.03
N PRO A 40 8.13 4.17 1.82
CA PRO A 40 6.71 3.92 1.62
C PRO A 40 6.31 2.63 2.33
N SER A 41 5.18 2.67 3.05
CA SER A 41 4.71 1.54 3.87
C SER A 41 3.31 1.10 3.43
N ARG A 42 2.90 -0.11 3.82
CA ARG A 42 1.51 -0.55 3.59
C ARG A 42 0.78 -0.59 4.92
N GLY A 43 -0.34 0.13 5.02
CA GLY A 43 -1.15 0.12 6.22
C GLY A 43 -1.80 -1.23 6.56
N SER A 44 -1.89 -2.18 5.61
CA SER A 44 -2.32 -3.55 5.89
C SER A 44 -1.80 -4.52 4.82
N ALA A 45 -1.83 -5.83 5.12
CA ALA A 45 -1.46 -6.87 4.16
C ALA A 45 -2.32 -6.88 2.89
N ARG A 46 -3.55 -6.34 2.95
CA ARG A 46 -4.50 -6.23 1.84
C ARG A 46 -4.65 -4.80 1.32
N ALA A 47 -3.76 -3.89 1.71
CA ALA A 47 -3.80 -2.52 1.23
C ALA A 47 -3.57 -2.48 -0.28
N ALA A 48 -4.37 -1.68 -0.98
CA ALA A 48 -4.30 -1.54 -2.44
C ALA A 48 -3.06 -0.77 -2.92
N GLY A 49 -2.44 0.03 -2.05
CA GLY A 49 -1.29 0.86 -2.39
C GLY A 49 -0.37 1.07 -1.20
N TYR A 50 0.71 1.80 -1.45
CA TYR A 50 1.67 2.22 -0.44
C TYR A 50 1.34 3.64 0.02
N ASP A 51 1.40 3.86 1.33
CA ASP A 51 1.32 5.19 1.93
C ASP A 51 2.63 5.95 1.62
N LEU A 52 2.48 7.16 1.08
CA LEU A 52 3.58 8.09 0.80
C LEU A 52 3.66 9.13 1.91
N TYR A 53 4.86 9.61 2.17
CA TYR A 53 5.15 10.55 3.24
C TYR A 53 5.73 11.85 2.68
N SER A 54 5.37 12.98 3.29
CA SER A 54 6.05 14.24 3.01
C SER A 54 7.47 14.19 3.58
N ALA A 55 8.44 14.66 2.82
CA ALA A 55 9.80 14.85 3.29
C ALA A 55 9.96 16.16 4.09
N TYR A 56 9.01 17.09 3.99
CA TYR A 56 9.09 18.39 4.62
C TYR A 56 7.76 18.78 5.24
N ASP A 57 7.80 19.61 6.28
CA ASP A 57 6.59 20.21 6.81
C ASP A 57 6.02 21.20 5.78
N CYS A 58 4.72 21.07 5.50
CA CYS A 58 4.01 21.92 4.56
C CYS A 58 2.65 22.31 5.12
N VAL A 59 2.30 23.58 4.97
CA VAL A 59 0.97 24.10 5.28
C VAL A 59 0.29 24.42 3.97
N ILE A 60 -0.93 23.91 3.78
CA ILE A 60 -1.76 24.19 2.61
C ILE A 60 -2.87 25.12 3.08
N PRO A 61 -2.87 26.40 2.66
CA PRO A 61 -3.95 27.32 2.99
C PRO A 61 -5.29 26.88 2.38
N PRO A 62 -6.42 27.33 2.94
CA PRO A 62 -7.74 27.03 2.38
C PRO A 62 -7.84 27.43 0.91
N MET A 63 -8.42 26.56 0.08
CA MET A 63 -8.61 26.77 -1.37
C MET A 63 -7.33 26.91 -2.20
N GLU A 64 -6.16 26.65 -1.62
CA GLU A 64 -4.89 26.67 -2.34
C GLU A 64 -4.39 25.27 -2.72
N LYS A 65 -3.31 25.24 -3.51
CA LYS A 65 -2.62 24.02 -3.93
C LYS A 65 -1.14 24.18 -3.66
N ALA A 66 -0.52 23.16 -3.09
CA ALA A 66 0.92 23.11 -2.87
C ALA A 66 1.52 21.84 -3.46
N VAL A 67 2.78 21.94 -3.91
CA VAL A 67 3.57 20.78 -4.34
C VAL A 67 4.31 20.25 -3.12
N VAL A 68 3.87 19.10 -2.63
CA VAL A 68 4.47 18.42 -1.47
C VAL A 68 5.53 17.44 -1.97
N LYS A 69 6.78 17.67 -1.57
CA LYS A 69 7.92 16.81 -1.97
C LYS A 69 8.00 15.59 -1.07
N THR A 70 8.13 14.41 -1.67
CA THR A 70 8.29 13.13 -0.97
C THR A 70 9.74 12.64 -0.94
N ASP A 71 10.61 13.21 -1.77
CA ASP A 71 12.03 12.87 -1.94
C ASP A 71 12.31 11.37 -2.14
N ILE A 72 11.36 10.68 -2.78
CA ILE A 72 11.52 9.30 -3.22
C ILE A 72 11.44 9.21 -4.74
N GLN A 73 12.21 8.30 -5.31
CA GLN A 73 12.01 7.83 -6.68
C GLN A 73 11.50 6.41 -6.64
N ILE A 74 10.56 6.11 -7.53
CA ILE A 74 9.94 4.79 -7.64
C ILE A 74 10.19 4.28 -9.05
N ALA A 75 10.71 3.07 -9.17
CA ALA A 75 10.81 2.38 -10.44
C ALA A 75 9.61 1.45 -10.59
N LEU A 76 8.75 1.78 -11.55
CA LEU A 76 7.56 0.99 -11.85
C LEU A 76 7.94 -0.30 -12.60
N PRO A 77 7.29 -1.43 -12.28
CA PRO A 77 7.45 -2.65 -13.06
C PRO A 77 6.86 -2.46 -14.47
N SER A 78 7.42 -3.18 -15.45
CA SER A 78 6.98 -3.10 -16.84
C SER A 78 5.48 -3.37 -17.00
N GLY A 79 4.79 -2.54 -17.78
CA GLY A 79 3.35 -2.69 -18.05
C GLY A 79 2.43 -2.15 -16.95
N CYS A 80 2.97 -1.41 -15.97
CA CYS A 80 2.21 -0.72 -14.93
C CYS A 80 2.46 0.79 -15.02
N TYR A 81 1.45 1.57 -14.65
CA TYR A 81 1.60 3.00 -14.36
C TYR A 81 1.41 3.23 -12.87
N GLY A 82 1.96 4.32 -12.37
CA GLY A 82 1.80 4.75 -11.00
C GLY A 82 0.56 5.60 -10.82
N ARG A 83 -0.24 5.31 -9.78
CA ARG A 83 -1.37 6.15 -9.40
C ARG A 83 -1.22 6.69 -7.98
N VAL A 84 -1.22 8.00 -7.82
CA VAL A 84 -1.31 8.68 -6.53
C VAL A 84 -2.78 8.89 -6.18
N ALA A 85 -3.20 8.37 -5.04
CA ALA A 85 -4.56 8.50 -4.53
C ALA A 85 -4.57 9.23 -3.18
N PRO A 86 -5.59 10.06 -2.91
CA PRO A 86 -5.74 10.69 -1.60
C PRO A 86 -6.06 9.63 -0.53
N ARG A 87 -5.57 9.85 0.69
CA ARG A 87 -6.03 9.09 1.86
C ARG A 87 -7.44 9.51 2.22
N SER A 88 -8.35 8.54 2.27
CA SER A 88 -9.77 8.78 2.59
C SER A 88 -9.98 9.58 3.88
N GLY A 89 -9.14 9.38 4.90
CA GLY A 89 -9.20 10.14 6.14
C GLY A 89 -8.88 11.63 5.98
N LEU A 90 -7.90 11.99 5.14
CA LEU A 90 -7.56 13.39 4.86
C LEU A 90 -8.61 14.05 3.96
N ALA A 91 -9.09 13.31 2.96
CA ALA A 91 -10.16 13.78 2.09
C ALA A 91 -11.47 14.02 2.86
N ALA A 92 -11.87 13.11 3.74
CA ALA A 92 -13.12 13.21 4.48
C ALA A 92 -13.10 14.25 5.61
N LYS A 93 -11.95 14.44 6.29
CA LYS A 93 -11.85 15.36 7.45
C LYS A 93 -11.40 16.76 7.08
N HIS A 94 -10.52 16.88 6.08
CA HIS A 94 -9.85 18.13 5.74
C HIS A 94 -10.02 18.53 4.28
N PHE A 95 -10.82 17.79 3.50
CA PHE A 95 -11.06 18.04 2.06
C PHE A 95 -9.77 18.13 1.23
N ILE A 96 -8.73 17.40 1.63
CA ILE A 96 -7.48 17.33 0.88
C ILE A 96 -7.61 16.32 -0.26
N ASP A 97 -7.39 16.78 -1.49
CA ASP A 97 -7.26 15.94 -2.69
C ASP A 97 -5.86 16.09 -3.31
N VAL A 98 -5.50 15.15 -4.17
CA VAL A 98 -4.20 15.10 -4.85
C VAL A 98 -4.34 15.58 -6.28
N GLY A 99 -3.48 16.49 -6.75
CA GLY A 99 -3.36 16.83 -8.18
C GLY A 99 -2.34 15.94 -8.89
N GLY A 100 -2.42 15.79 -10.21
CA GLY A 100 -1.39 15.07 -10.99
C GLY A 100 -1.23 13.61 -10.57
N LYS A 101 -2.32 12.83 -10.64
CA LYS A 101 -2.42 11.51 -10.00
C LYS A 101 -1.73 10.37 -10.76
N ILE A 102 -1.18 10.59 -11.94
CA ILE A 102 -0.62 9.54 -12.81
C ILE A 102 0.85 9.86 -13.07
N PHE A 103 1.70 8.85 -12.92
CA PHE A 103 3.13 8.93 -13.23
C PHE A 103 3.60 7.64 -13.91
N ASP A 104 4.63 7.77 -14.75
CA ASP A 104 5.25 6.72 -15.56
C ASP A 104 6.69 6.44 -15.13
#